data_AF-A0A368AXI6-F1
#
_entry.id   AF-A0A368AXI6-F1
#
_cell.length_a   1.000
_cell.length_b   1.000
_cell.length_c   1.000
_cell.angle_alpha   90.00
_cell.angle_beta   90.00
_cell.angle_gamma   90.00
#
_symmetry.space_group_name_H-M   'P 1'
#
loop_
_entity.id
_entity.type
_entity.pdbx_description
1 polymer ?
#
loop_
_entity_poly.entity_id
_entity_poly.type
_entity_poly.pdbx_seq_one_letter_code
_entity_poly.pdbx_strand_id
1 'polypeptide(L)'
;MAVSLERKTGIVALLYWIWDGVDRTIFTAIKFSFPARFVSPFGFLGMLTFTVFIILGVSGALLMFYYQPILDRAWDSVEFINDEVPFGFHIRNIHYHGSNAMVLLAVLHMYYQYFSGRYKIRNEVLWMTGVILGVVTILEAFTGYDVIFSERAELAISIAASLTTSIPVVGPTIRDAALGSGFSDFVLRFYAQHVFLLPIVMLGLMAVHFPRFLVFDVPMVMAIGGAILITGGVFPIDLGFKFEPTVPPGVTVPEWYLTGIYAFMRTQYDKFVTGLLWPLVFIISLVLIPFLDRYKKFSWRDRPMVTAFGITSLAQIMVTTYWGFYISPDVSIPLVERLVIDPIFFYGTMLLLVPLGFGFTYMMIKLANEAERKSKLAKSAGPQKVATINLSDKWINWLLVALLAFQVFLNIAAYNAALTGMKNVSLFLIGIILLVFAAFFHIYRYALAQQKNAPPPAPVKIEEDLPELSESEATPEITGDVISETSKLPDGASEEKPQELAPTVPTPTTKADLNAETSNDPNLGSQDLTKP
;
A
#
# COMPACT_ATOMS: atom_id res chain seq x y z
N MET A 1 25.51 -4.78 -21.09
CA MET A 1 24.60 -4.09 -22.02
C MET A 1 25.41 -3.72 -23.24
N ALA A 2 25.07 -4.24 -24.42
CA ALA A 2 25.71 -3.82 -25.66
C ALA A 2 25.29 -2.38 -25.96
N VAL A 3 26.24 -1.47 -26.04
CA VAL A 3 26.03 -0.08 -26.47
C VAL A 3 25.62 -0.12 -27.93
N SER A 4 24.36 0.19 -28.26
CA SER A 4 23.99 0.36 -29.67
C SER A 4 24.67 1.62 -30.20
N LEU A 5 25.33 1.51 -31.34
CA LEU A 5 26.08 2.58 -32.01
C LEU A 5 25.19 3.54 -32.80
N GLU A 6 23.88 3.57 -32.52
CA GLU A 6 22.98 4.52 -33.17
C GLU A 6 23.16 5.91 -32.54
N ARG A 7 23.53 6.90 -33.36
CA ARG A 7 23.58 8.31 -32.94
C ARG A 7 22.17 8.76 -32.58
N LYS A 8 21.88 8.75 -31.28
CA LYS A 8 20.70 9.41 -30.73
C LYS A 8 20.90 10.93 -30.87
N THR A 9 19.90 11.64 -31.36
CA THR A 9 19.94 13.10 -31.59
C THR A 9 18.94 13.84 -30.70
N GLY A 10 19.23 15.11 -30.40
CA GLY A 10 18.31 16.01 -29.68
C GLY A 10 18.14 15.68 -28.19
N ILE A 11 16.93 15.94 -27.66
CA ILE A 11 16.57 15.74 -26.24
C ILE A 11 16.86 14.31 -25.76
N VAL A 12 16.64 13.31 -26.61
CA VAL A 12 16.88 11.91 -26.26
C VAL A 12 18.36 11.68 -25.94
N ALA A 13 19.27 12.25 -26.74
CA ALA A 13 20.70 12.16 -26.50
C ALA A 13 21.10 12.83 -25.18
N LEU A 14 20.53 14.00 -24.88
CA LEU A 14 20.75 14.71 -23.62
C LEU A 14 20.28 13.87 -22.41
N LEU A 15 19.08 13.29 -22.47
CA LEU A 15 18.54 12.45 -21.40
C LEU A 15 19.40 11.21 -21.15
N TYR A 16 19.87 10.55 -22.21
CA TYR A 16 20.80 9.41 -22.07
C TYR A 16 22.16 9.85 -21.52
N TRP A 17 22.71 10.99 -21.96
CA TRP A 17 23.97 11.50 -21.41
C TRP A 17 23.86 11.83 -19.92
N ILE A 18 22.75 12.47 -19.49
CA ILE A 18 22.46 12.71 -18.06
C ILE A 18 22.37 11.38 -17.33
N TRP A 19 21.57 10.43 -17.84
CA TRP A 19 21.39 9.13 -17.22
C TRP A 19 22.70 8.37 -17.08
N ASP A 20 23.48 8.24 -18.16
CA ASP A 20 24.76 7.52 -18.16
C ASP A 20 25.79 8.18 -17.24
N GLY A 21 25.72 9.50 -17.07
CA GLY A 21 26.52 10.24 -16.09
C GLY A 21 26.10 9.93 -14.66
N VAL A 22 24.79 10.00 -14.36
CA VAL A 22 24.22 9.72 -13.03
C VAL A 22 24.37 8.24 -12.65
N ASP A 23 24.24 7.32 -13.60
CA ASP A 23 24.36 5.86 -13.39
C ASP A 23 25.72 5.42 -12.88
N ARG A 24 26.74 6.25 -13.05
CA ARG A 24 28.10 6.02 -12.53
C ARG A 24 28.32 6.54 -11.11
N THR A 25 27.33 7.20 -10.52
CA THR A 25 27.42 7.81 -9.18
C THR A 25 26.76 6.94 -8.12
N ILE A 26 26.94 7.30 -6.84
CA ILE A 26 26.26 6.62 -5.72
C ILE A 26 24.72 6.74 -5.79
N PHE A 27 24.19 7.69 -6.56
CA PHE A 27 22.75 7.95 -6.65
C PHE A 27 21.97 6.83 -7.36
N THR A 28 22.62 5.91 -8.09
CA THR A 28 21.99 4.75 -8.75
C THR A 28 22.24 3.41 -8.04
N ALA A 29 22.71 3.44 -6.79
CA ALA A 29 22.87 2.24 -5.97
C ALA A 29 21.52 1.50 -5.76
N ILE A 30 20.42 2.26 -5.68
CA ILE A 30 19.05 1.74 -5.60
C ILE A 30 18.50 1.57 -7.01
N LYS A 31 18.01 0.36 -7.31
CA LYS A 31 17.38 0.05 -8.59
C LYS A 31 15.87 0.01 -8.44
N PHE A 32 15.16 0.76 -9.27
CA PHE A 32 13.71 0.69 -9.34
C PHE A 32 13.26 -0.42 -10.31
N SER A 33 12.31 -1.23 -9.85
CA SER A 33 11.63 -2.25 -10.65
C SER A 33 10.17 -1.87 -10.82
N PHE A 34 9.69 -1.89 -12.07
CA PHE A 34 8.31 -1.59 -12.41
C PHE A 34 7.58 -2.90 -12.73
N PRO A 35 6.59 -3.32 -11.91
CA PRO A 35 6.02 -4.66 -12.02
C PRO A 35 5.16 -4.78 -13.30
N ALA A 36 5.44 -5.74 -14.17
CA ALA A 36 4.65 -5.90 -15.41
C ALA A 36 3.21 -6.43 -15.18
N ARG A 37 2.95 -7.01 -14.01
CA ARG A 37 1.64 -7.55 -13.59
C ARG A 37 1.28 -6.96 -12.24
N PHE A 38 -0.01 -6.92 -11.94
CA PHE A 38 -0.46 -6.53 -10.62
C PHE A 38 0.02 -7.50 -9.56
N VAL A 39 0.59 -6.94 -8.49
CA VAL A 39 0.98 -7.66 -7.28
C VAL A 39 0.05 -7.18 -6.17
N SER A 40 -0.19 -8.02 -5.16
CA SER A 40 -0.99 -7.65 -3.99
C SER A 40 -0.57 -6.27 -3.43
N PRO A 41 -1.51 -5.35 -3.14
CA PRO A 41 -1.21 -4.03 -2.58
C PRO A 41 -0.33 -4.08 -1.32
N PHE A 42 -0.50 -5.13 -0.49
CA PHE A 42 0.29 -5.33 0.72
C PHE A 42 1.79 -5.50 0.45
N GLY A 43 2.17 -5.93 -0.76
CA GLY A 43 3.58 -6.02 -1.16
C GLY A 43 4.26 -4.68 -1.37
N PHE A 44 3.49 -3.59 -1.53
CA PHE A 44 4.01 -2.24 -1.80
C PHE A 44 4.09 -1.35 -0.55
N LEU A 45 3.66 -1.82 0.62
CA LEU A 45 3.53 -1.00 1.82
C LEU A 45 4.79 -0.19 2.14
N GLY A 46 5.98 -0.75 2.02
CA GLY A 46 7.23 -0.01 2.27
C GLY A 46 7.48 1.12 1.26
N MET A 47 7.21 0.88 -0.02
CA MET A 47 7.31 1.92 -1.06
C MET A 47 6.22 2.97 -0.90
N LEU A 48 5.02 2.59 -0.46
CA LEU A 48 3.95 3.54 -0.15
C LEU A 48 4.32 4.41 1.04
N THR A 49 4.86 3.84 2.13
CA THR A 49 5.38 4.62 3.27
C THR A 49 6.44 5.62 2.81
N PHE A 50 7.40 5.20 1.97
CA PHE A 50 8.42 6.12 1.44
C PHE A 50 7.83 7.19 0.51
N THR A 51 6.85 6.85 -0.31
CA THR A 51 6.14 7.82 -1.16
C THR A 51 5.48 8.90 -0.31
N VAL A 52 4.80 8.50 0.77
CA VAL A 52 4.16 9.46 1.68
C VAL A 52 5.20 10.30 2.43
N PHE A 53 6.35 9.73 2.82
CA PHE A 53 7.47 10.52 3.34
C PHE A 53 7.91 11.62 2.37
N ILE A 54 8.01 11.35 1.07
CA ILE A 54 8.32 12.38 0.06
C ILE A 54 7.21 13.43 -0.04
N ILE A 55 5.93 13.00 -0.04
CA ILE A 55 4.79 13.92 -0.02
C ILE A 55 4.86 14.85 1.20
N LEU A 56 5.21 14.31 2.37
CA LEU A 56 5.37 15.08 3.61
C LEU A 56 6.54 16.05 3.53
N GLY A 57 7.70 15.63 3.04
CA GLY A 57 8.85 16.52 2.85
C GLY A 57 8.54 17.69 1.91
N VAL A 58 7.86 17.43 0.78
CA VAL A 58 7.48 18.49 -0.18
C VAL A 58 6.42 19.42 0.41
N SER A 59 5.34 18.86 0.98
CA SER A 59 4.28 19.68 1.58
C SER A 59 4.78 20.48 2.79
N GLY A 60 5.63 19.89 3.64
CA GLY A 60 6.26 20.56 4.77
C GLY A 60 7.16 21.71 4.32
N ALA A 61 8.01 21.50 3.31
CA ALA A 61 8.84 22.55 2.74
C ALA A 61 8.00 23.73 2.20
N LEU A 62 6.83 23.47 1.62
CA LEU A 62 5.91 24.52 1.16
C LEU A 62 5.27 25.28 2.34
N LEU A 63 4.92 24.60 3.43
CA LEU A 63 4.38 25.23 4.64
C LEU A 63 5.41 26.12 5.35
N MET A 64 6.68 25.73 5.32
CA MET A 64 7.78 26.46 5.95
C MET A 64 7.96 27.90 5.43
N PHE A 65 7.53 28.22 4.21
CA PHE A 65 7.60 29.59 3.68
C PHE A 65 6.75 30.59 4.45
N TYR A 66 5.72 30.11 5.16
CA TYR A 66 4.73 30.95 5.83
C TYR A 66 4.69 30.75 7.35
N TYR A 67 5.13 29.59 7.83
CA TYR A 67 5.10 29.25 9.25
C TYR A 67 6.11 30.06 10.07
N GLN A 68 5.70 30.53 11.25
CA GLN A 68 6.55 31.30 12.16
C GLN A 68 6.80 30.49 13.45
N PRO A 69 8.02 29.94 13.67
CA PRO A 69 8.34 29.08 14.81
C PRO A 69 8.57 29.89 16.10
N ILE A 70 7.63 30.75 16.47
CA ILE A 70 7.70 31.64 17.63
C ILE A 70 6.40 31.50 18.40
N LEU A 71 6.51 31.31 19.72
CA LEU A 71 5.41 30.92 20.60
C LEU A 71 4.10 31.70 20.38
N ASP A 72 4.19 33.03 20.31
CA ASP A 72 3.05 33.94 20.20
C ASP A 72 2.48 34.08 18.77
N ARG A 73 3.17 33.53 17.77
CA ARG A 73 2.80 33.61 16.35
C ARG A 73 2.62 32.26 15.66
N ALA A 74 2.99 31.16 16.32
CA ALA A 74 2.94 29.82 15.75
C ALA A 74 1.53 29.45 15.27
N TRP A 75 0.55 29.55 16.17
CA TRP A 75 -0.84 29.25 15.85
C TRP A 75 -1.41 30.20 14.79
N ASP A 76 -1.20 31.51 14.96
CA ASP A 76 -1.69 32.55 14.03
C ASP A 76 -1.11 32.37 12.61
N SER A 77 0.16 31.93 12.50
CA SER A 77 0.78 31.63 11.21
C SER A 77 0.16 30.41 10.52
N VAL A 78 -0.30 29.42 11.29
CA VAL A 78 -1.01 28.24 10.76
C VAL A 78 -2.44 28.61 10.33
N GLU A 79 -3.12 29.48 11.07
CA GLU A 79 -4.40 30.07 10.66
C GLU A 79 -4.25 30.84 9.34
N PHE A 80 -3.26 31.73 9.25
CA PHE A 80 -2.94 32.45 8.01
C PHE A 80 -2.68 31.51 6.83
N ILE A 81 -1.91 30.42 7.03
CA ILE A 81 -1.69 29.38 6.01
C ILE A 81 -3.03 28.76 5.58
N ASN A 82 -3.90 28.42 6.52
CA ASN A 82 -5.15 27.73 6.22
C ASN A 82 -6.12 28.62 5.43
N ASP A 83 -6.24 29.88 5.85
CA ASP A 83 -7.33 30.75 5.42
C ASP A 83 -6.94 31.67 4.27
N GLU A 84 -5.74 32.25 4.31
CA GLU A 84 -5.31 33.31 3.40
C GLU A 84 -4.34 32.84 2.29
N VAL A 85 -3.43 31.91 2.60
CA VAL A 85 -2.44 31.46 1.60
C VAL A 85 -3.12 30.67 0.47
N PRO A 86 -2.90 31.02 -0.81
CA PRO A 86 -3.40 30.25 -1.95
C PRO A 86 -2.98 28.78 -1.85
N PHE A 87 -3.96 27.87 -1.92
CA PHE A 87 -3.77 26.43 -1.70
C PHE A 87 -3.25 26.00 -0.33
N GLY A 88 -3.04 26.91 0.63
CA GLY A 88 -2.51 26.58 1.96
C GLY A 88 -3.40 25.59 2.72
N PHE A 89 -4.73 25.74 2.65
CA PHE A 89 -5.69 24.71 3.09
C PHE A 89 -5.41 23.32 2.51
N HIS A 90 -5.13 23.22 1.20
CA HIS A 90 -4.91 21.94 0.53
C HIS A 90 -3.59 21.31 1.00
N ILE A 91 -2.52 22.11 1.04
CA ILE A 91 -1.19 21.66 1.47
C ILE A 91 -1.22 21.21 2.93
N ARG A 92 -1.90 21.95 3.81
CA ARG A 92 -2.07 21.59 5.23
C ARG A 92 -2.82 20.26 5.38
N ASN A 93 -3.91 20.06 4.63
CA ASN A 93 -4.62 18.78 4.62
C ASN A 93 -3.76 17.63 4.08
N ILE A 94 -3.02 17.84 2.99
CA ILE A 94 -2.08 16.84 2.45
C ILE A 94 -1.03 16.45 3.50
N HIS A 95 -0.47 17.43 4.20
CA HIS A 95 0.56 17.19 5.21
C HIS A 95 -0.01 16.44 6.42
N TYR A 96 -1.16 16.88 6.96
CA TYR A 96 -1.79 16.23 8.11
C TYR A 96 -2.27 14.80 7.80
N HIS A 97 -3.04 14.61 6.73
CA HIS A 97 -3.53 13.27 6.36
C HIS A 97 -2.41 12.38 5.82
N GLY A 98 -1.38 12.97 5.21
CA GLY A 98 -0.15 12.27 4.85
C GLY A 98 0.59 11.73 6.07
N SER A 99 0.73 12.52 7.15
CA SER A 99 1.37 12.08 8.39
C SER A 99 0.63 10.87 8.98
N ASN A 100 -0.69 10.98 9.09
CA ASN A 100 -1.57 9.90 9.54
C ASN A 100 -1.44 8.63 8.66
N ALA A 101 -1.43 8.80 7.34
CA ALA A 101 -1.24 7.71 6.39
C ALA A 101 0.14 7.07 6.53
N MET A 102 1.20 7.86 6.73
CA MET A 102 2.56 7.35 6.90
C MET A 102 2.68 6.47 8.15
N VAL A 103 2.12 6.91 9.28
CA VAL A 103 2.12 6.12 10.53
C VAL A 103 1.36 4.81 10.32
N LEU A 104 0.15 4.85 9.73
CA LEU A 104 -0.63 3.66 9.44
C LEU A 104 0.10 2.70 8.49
N LEU A 105 0.66 3.21 7.39
CA LEU A 105 1.40 2.41 6.41
C LEU A 105 2.67 1.81 7.01
N ALA A 106 3.37 2.53 7.89
CA ALA A 106 4.54 2.01 8.60
C ALA A 106 4.16 0.83 9.52
N VAL A 107 3.07 0.94 10.29
CA VAL A 107 2.55 -0.15 11.13
C VAL A 107 2.13 -1.35 10.26
N LEU A 108 1.36 -1.11 9.20
CA LEU A 108 0.96 -2.16 8.26
C LEU A 108 2.18 -2.83 7.60
N HIS A 109 3.18 -2.05 7.20
CA HIS A 109 4.42 -2.56 6.62
C HIS A 109 5.14 -3.48 7.61
N MET A 110 5.33 -3.02 8.85
CA MET A 110 5.99 -3.79 9.89
C MET A 110 5.29 -5.12 10.15
N TYR A 111 3.96 -5.12 10.36
CA TYR A 111 3.21 -6.34 10.61
C TYR A 111 3.13 -7.26 9.38
N TYR A 112 3.08 -6.71 8.16
CA TYR A 112 3.17 -7.51 6.94
C TYR A 112 4.52 -8.25 6.86
N GLN A 113 5.63 -7.57 7.15
CA GLN A 113 6.95 -8.20 7.18
C GLN A 113 7.10 -9.20 8.34
N TYR A 114 6.47 -8.90 9.49
CA TYR A 114 6.42 -9.79 10.64
C TYR A 114 5.74 -11.13 10.30
N PHE A 115 4.51 -11.09 9.81
CA PHE A 115 3.73 -12.31 9.52
C PHE A 115 4.25 -13.06 8.30
N SER A 116 4.87 -12.38 7.35
CA SER A 116 5.55 -13.04 6.22
C SER A 116 6.90 -13.67 6.60
N GLY A 117 7.45 -13.35 7.77
CA GLY A 117 8.72 -13.89 8.26
C GLY A 117 9.93 -13.41 7.47
N ARG A 118 9.78 -12.35 6.67
CA ARG A 118 10.83 -11.83 5.78
C ARG A 118 12.02 -11.23 6.52
N TYR A 119 11.89 -10.93 7.81
CA TYR A 119 13.00 -10.51 8.67
C TYR A 119 14.06 -11.59 8.90
N LYS A 120 13.77 -12.85 8.57
CA LYS A 120 14.68 -13.98 8.75
C LYS A 120 15.68 -14.06 7.60
N ILE A 121 16.91 -14.49 7.91
CA ILE A 121 18.01 -14.81 6.98
C ILE A 121 18.35 -13.64 6.05
N ARG A 122 19.45 -12.94 6.38
CA ARG A 122 20.05 -11.82 5.60
C ARG A 122 19.23 -10.52 5.58
N ASN A 123 18.16 -10.45 6.37
CA ASN A 123 17.29 -9.28 6.50
C ASN A 123 17.17 -8.80 7.96
N GLU A 124 17.98 -9.33 8.88
CA GLU A 124 17.96 -8.98 10.30
C GLU A 124 18.23 -7.48 10.50
N VAL A 125 19.23 -6.95 9.79
CA VAL A 125 19.56 -5.52 9.81
C VAL A 125 18.43 -4.66 9.23
N LEU A 126 17.80 -5.09 8.12
CA LEU A 126 16.66 -4.39 7.53
C LEU A 126 15.47 -4.34 8.48
N TRP A 127 15.24 -5.43 9.21
CA TRP A 127 14.20 -5.49 10.24
C TRP A 127 14.50 -4.56 11.41
N MET A 128 15.70 -4.64 12.00
CA MET A 128 16.08 -3.80 13.14
C MET A 128 16.01 -2.30 12.78
N THR A 129 16.58 -1.92 11.64
CA THR A 129 16.49 -0.54 11.13
C THR A 129 15.05 -0.13 10.84
N GLY A 130 14.20 -1.05 10.34
CA GLY A 130 12.78 -0.80 10.12
C GLY A 130 11.99 -0.56 11.40
N VAL A 131 12.26 -1.31 12.48
CA VAL A 131 11.62 -1.09 13.79
C VAL A 131 12.04 0.27 14.35
N ILE A 132 13.33 0.62 14.29
CA ILE A 132 13.83 1.94 14.73
C ILE A 132 13.19 3.05 13.87
N LEU A 133 13.13 2.89 12.55
CA LEU A 133 12.52 3.86 11.65
C LEU A 133 11.02 4.03 11.93
N GLY A 134 10.32 2.96 12.33
CA GLY A 134 8.93 3.05 12.80
C GLY A 134 8.78 3.90 14.06
N VAL A 135 9.68 3.77 15.03
CA VAL A 135 9.70 4.63 16.24
C VAL A 135 9.99 6.08 15.86
N VAL A 136 10.99 6.32 15.00
CA VAL A 136 11.32 7.68 14.53
C VAL A 136 10.16 8.28 13.74
N THR A 137 9.39 7.49 12.99
CA THR A 137 8.19 7.95 12.27
C THR A 137 7.11 8.46 13.23
N ILE A 138 6.92 7.79 14.38
CA ILE A 138 5.98 8.26 15.43
C ILE A 138 6.50 9.55 16.07
N LEU A 139 7.81 9.65 16.34
CA LEU A 139 8.42 10.87 16.87
C LEU A 139 8.32 12.04 15.89
N GLU A 140 8.51 11.79 14.60
CA GLU A 140 8.36 12.78 13.53
C GLU A 140 6.92 13.29 13.47
N ALA A 141 5.94 12.37 13.51
CA ALA A 141 4.53 12.72 13.54
C ALA A 141 4.14 13.47 14.83
N PHE A 142 4.77 13.16 15.96
CA PHE A 142 4.60 13.87 17.23
C PHE A 142 5.09 15.31 17.16
N THR A 143 6.37 15.49 16.83
CA THR A 143 6.97 16.84 16.75
C THR A 143 6.29 17.75 15.73
N GLY A 144 5.76 17.19 14.63
CA GLY A 144 5.05 17.96 13.59
C GLY A 144 3.66 18.47 13.95
N TYR A 145 2.91 17.82 14.85
CA TYR A 145 1.65 18.40 15.33
C TYR A 145 1.86 19.39 16.49
N ASP A 146 2.97 19.24 17.22
CA ASP A 146 3.31 20.11 18.34
C ASP A 146 3.72 21.52 17.91
N VAL A 147 4.26 21.68 16.69
CA VAL A 147 4.63 23.01 16.15
C VAL A 147 3.42 23.92 15.91
N ILE A 148 2.20 23.39 15.83
CA ILE A 148 0.99 24.21 15.65
C ILE A 148 0.69 25.05 16.89
N PHE A 149 1.08 24.56 18.08
CA PHE A 149 0.86 25.22 19.35
C PHE A 149 -0.61 25.50 19.68
N SER A 150 -1.49 24.56 19.32
CA SER A 150 -2.90 24.51 19.75
C SER A 150 -3.04 23.91 21.16
N GLU A 151 -4.23 23.96 21.76
CA GLU A 151 -4.51 23.29 23.05
C GLU A 151 -4.18 21.79 23.02
N ARG A 152 -4.43 21.12 21.88
CA ARG A 152 -4.10 19.70 21.70
C ARG A 152 -2.59 19.47 21.69
N ALA A 153 -1.84 20.34 21.02
CA ALA A 153 -0.37 20.29 20.99
C ALA A 153 0.21 20.53 22.39
N GLU A 154 -0.31 21.49 23.15
CA GLU A 154 0.21 21.72 24.51
C GLU A 154 -0.03 20.52 25.43
N LEU A 155 -1.22 19.89 25.38
CA LEU A 155 -1.49 18.67 26.12
C LEU A 155 -0.45 17.59 25.81
N ALA A 156 -0.09 17.44 24.54
CA ALA A 156 0.90 16.47 24.11
C ALA A 156 2.31 16.78 24.62
N ILE A 157 2.73 18.03 24.50
CA ILE A 157 4.02 18.52 24.99
C ILE A 157 4.11 18.30 26.50
N SER A 158 3.06 18.59 27.26
CA SER A 158 3.04 18.41 28.72
C SER A 158 3.09 16.94 29.13
N ILE A 159 2.39 16.06 28.40
CA ILE A 159 2.48 14.60 28.57
C ILE A 159 3.93 14.13 28.31
N ALA A 160 4.53 14.54 27.19
CA ALA A 160 5.90 14.16 26.83
C ALA A 160 6.93 14.69 27.83
N ALA A 161 6.78 15.93 28.28
CA ALA A 161 7.62 16.54 29.31
C ALA A 161 7.50 15.78 30.64
N SER A 162 6.28 15.45 31.06
CA SER A 162 6.04 14.67 32.27
C SER A 162 6.62 13.27 32.18
N LEU A 163 6.48 12.59 31.03
CA LEU A 163 7.03 11.26 30.81
C LEU A 163 8.56 11.28 30.81
N THR A 164 9.17 12.24 30.12
CA THR A 164 10.64 12.39 30.07
C THR A 164 11.22 12.70 31.44
N THR A 165 10.56 13.58 32.20
CA THR A 165 10.97 13.93 33.57
C THR A 165 10.88 12.74 34.53
N SER A 166 9.99 11.78 34.26
CA SER A 166 9.86 10.57 35.09
C SER A 166 11.04 9.60 35.00
N ILE A 167 11.91 9.74 33.98
CA ILE A 167 13.09 8.88 33.82
C ILE A 167 14.05 9.10 35.01
N PRO A 168 14.40 8.05 35.76
CA PRO A 168 15.33 8.17 36.89
C PRO A 168 16.69 8.71 36.45
N VAL A 169 17.32 9.51 37.32
CA VAL A 169 18.69 10.04 37.19
C VAL A 169 18.85 11.12 36.10
N VAL A 170 18.46 10.85 34.86
CA VAL A 170 18.75 11.71 33.69
C VAL A 170 17.52 12.40 33.08
N GLY A 171 16.31 12.10 33.55
CA GLY A 171 15.06 12.60 32.97
C GLY A 171 14.97 14.13 32.86
N PRO A 172 15.17 14.89 33.95
CA PRO A 172 15.14 16.35 33.88
C PRO A 172 16.15 16.93 32.88
N THR A 173 17.38 16.40 32.83
CA THR A 173 18.41 16.83 31.89
C THR A 173 18.02 16.57 30.44
N ILE A 174 17.45 15.38 30.15
CA ILE A 174 16.96 15.05 28.80
C ILE A 174 15.80 15.97 28.42
N ARG A 175 14.87 16.19 29.35
CA ARG A 175 13.71 17.07 29.15
C ARG A 175 14.14 18.49 28.82
N ASP A 176 15.09 19.06 29.55
CA ASP A 176 15.60 20.42 29.31
C ASP A 176 16.41 20.51 28.02
N ALA A 177 17.18 19.49 27.68
CA ALA A 177 17.90 19.44 26.41
C ALA A 177 16.95 19.39 25.20
N ALA A 178 15.92 18.54 25.27
CA ALA A 178 14.97 18.32 24.19
C ALA A 178 13.96 19.47 24.05
N LEU A 179 13.43 19.95 25.17
CA LEU A 179 12.30 20.89 25.19
C LEU A 179 12.69 22.32 25.60
N GLY A 180 13.88 22.53 26.16
CA GLY A 180 14.32 23.85 26.65
C GLY A 180 13.83 24.15 28.07
N SER A 181 14.54 25.03 28.78
CA SER A 181 14.24 25.36 30.19
C SER A 181 13.10 26.36 30.38
N GLY A 182 12.59 26.97 29.31
CA GLY A 182 11.54 27.99 29.34
C GLY A 182 10.45 27.75 28.28
N PHE A 183 9.26 28.31 28.53
CA PHE A 183 8.07 28.12 27.69
C PHE A 183 8.23 28.74 26.28
N SER A 184 9.08 29.77 26.13
CA SER A 184 9.36 30.46 24.87
C SER A 184 10.11 29.60 23.83
N ASP A 185 10.87 28.60 24.29
CA ASP A 185 11.82 27.88 23.45
C ASP A 185 11.22 26.61 22.80
N PHE A 186 10.06 26.15 23.28
CA PHE A 186 9.47 24.88 22.85
C PHE A 186 9.25 24.83 21.35
N VAL A 187 8.54 25.81 20.79
CA VAL A 187 8.13 25.82 19.39
C VAL A 187 9.34 25.76 18.46
N LEU A 188 10.38 26.55 18.75
CA LEU A 188 11.60 26.57 17.93
C LEU A 188 12.36 25.23 18.00
N ARG A 189 12.42 24.60 19.17
CA ARG A 189 13.09 23.30 19.34
C ARG A 189 12.33 22.16 18.65
N PHE A 190 11.01 22.13 18.80
CA PHE A 190 10.15 21.19 18.07
C PHE A 190 10.27 21.37 16.57
N TYR A 191 10.27 22.62 16.10
CA TYR A 191 10.49 22.95 14.69
C TYR A 191 11.85 22.44 14.19
N ALA A 192 12.93 22.68 14.93
CA ALA A 192 14.26 22.18 14.57
C ALA A 192 14.36 20.64 14.59
N GLN A 193 13.67 19.99 15.53
CA GLN A 193 13.60 18.53 15.59
C GLN A 193 12.84 17.96 14.38
N HIS A 194 11.66 18.49 14.11
CA HIS A 194 10.76 18.04 13.05
C HIS A 194 11.30 18.31 11.65
N VAL A 195 11.82 19.50 11.39
CA VAL A 195 12.20 19.89 10.02
C VAL A 195 13.60 19.42 9.65
N PHE A 196 14.50 19.29 10.63
CA PHE A 196 15.92 19.03 10.37
C PHE A 196 16.41 17.73 11.00
N LEU A 197 16.37 17.61 12.33
CA LEU A 197 17.05 16.53 13.03
C LEU A 197 16.47 15.14 12.70
N LEU A 198 15.15 14.98 12.88
CA LEU A 198 14.47 13.70 12.69
C LEU A 198 14.44 13.27 11.21
N PRO A 199 14.15 14.15 10.22
CA PRO A 199 14.27 13.79 8.81
C PRO A 199 15.67 13.32 8.41
N ILE A 200 16.74 13.95 8.92
CA ILE A 200 18.12 13.53 8.64
C ILE A 200 18.39 12.14 9.23
N VAL A 201 17.95 11.89 10.46
CA VAL A 201 18.05 10.55 11.08
C VAL A 201 17.28 9.52 10.26
N MET A 202 16.07 9.86 9.79
CA MET A 202 15.27 8.98 8.93
C MET A 202 15.97 8.68 7.62
N LEU A 203 16.53 9.68 6.93
CA LEU A 203 17.29 9.49 5.70
C LEU A 203 18.51 8.58 5.91
N GLY A 204 19.24 8.76 7.02
CA GLY A 204 20.37 7.90 7.39
C GLY A 204 19.95 6.45 7.65
N LEU A 205 18.84 6.23 8.36
CA LEU A 205 18.28 4.90 8.59
C LEU A 205 17.75 4.27 7.30
N MET A 206 17.09 5.05 6.42
CA MET A 206 16.59 4.59 5.12
C MET A 206 17.71 4.11 4.21
N ALA A 207 18.88 4.76 4.25
CA ALA A 207 20.05 4.32 3.47
C ALA A 207 20.49 2.89 3.80
N VAL A 208 20.23 2.41 5.03
CA VAL A 208 20.49 1.03 5.45
C VAL A 208 19.27 0.13 5.28
N HIS A 209 18.07 0.67 5.53
CA HIS A 209 16.81 -0.07 5.51
C HIS A 209 16.33 -0.43 4.09
N PHE A 210 16.72 0.33 3.07
CA PHE A 210 16.24 0.09 1.72
C PHE A 210 16.90 -1.14 1.07
N PRO A 211 16.11 -2.08 0.54
CA PRO A 211 16.66 -3.15 -0.27
C PRO A 211 17.18 -2.59 -1.58
N ARG A 212 18.16 -3.28 -2.17
CA ARG A 212 18.77 -2.89 -3.46
C ARG A 212 17.75 -2.69 -4.60
N PHE A 213 16.65 -3.43 -4.57
CA PHE A 213 15.58 -3.36 -5.56
C PHE A 213 14.29 -2.85 -4.90
N LEU A 214 13.92 -1.61 -5.20
CA LEU A 214 12.63 -1.05 -4.80
C LEU A 214 11.61 -1.27 -5.90
N VAL A 215 10.45 -1.80 -5.54
CA VAL A 215 9.35 -1.95 -6.50
C VAL A 215 8.52 -0.68 -6.47
N PHE A 216 8.47 0.03 -7.59
CA PHE A 216 7.71 1.26 -7.73
C PHE A 216 6.54 1.04 -8.69
N ASP A 217 5.34 1.43 -8.24
CA ASP A 217 4.11 1.26 -9.01
C ASP A 217 3.31 2.55 -9.05
N VAL A 218 3.26 3.18 -10.23
CA VAL A 218 2.57 4.46 -10.44
C VAL A 218 1.10 4.39 -10.02
N PRO A 219 0.31 3.37 -10.41
CA PRO A 219 -1.06 3.23 -9.93
C PRO A 219 -1.19 3.20 -8.41
N MET A 220 -0.31 2.48 -7.71
CA MET A 220 -0.38 2.43 -6.24
C MET A 220 -0.02 3.77 -5.59
N VAL A 221 0.95 4.50 -6.16
CA VAL A 221 1.29 5.87 -5.73
C VAL A 221 0.12 6.82 -5.92
N MET A 222 -0.54 6.77 -7.07
CA MET A 222 -1.74 7.57 -7.33
C MET A 222 -2.91 7.15 -6.44
N ALA A 223 -3.04 5.85 -6.14
CA ALA A 223 -4.06 5.35 -5.24
C ALA A 223 -3.90 5.89 -3.81
N ILE A 224 -2.68 5.84 -3.25
CA ILE A 224 -2.44 6.36 -1.90
C ILE A 224 -2.54 7.89 -1.86
N GLY A 225 -2.00 8.60 -2.86
CA GLY A 225 -2.15 10.05 -2.97
C GLY A 225 -3.62 10.46 -3.07
N GLY A 226 -4.40 9.75 -3.88
CA GLY A 226 -5.84 9.94 -4.02
C GLY A 226 -6.59 9.71 -2.70
N ALA A 227 -6.25 8.64 -1.97
CA ALA A 227 -6.84 8.35 -0.68
C ALA A 227 -6.57 9.46 0.37
N ILE A 228 -5.33 9.99 0.41
CA ILE A 228 -4.97 11.11 1.30
C ILE A 228 -5.81 12.35 0.99
N LEU A 229 -5.93 12.72 -0.29
CA LEU A 229 -6.71 13.88 -0.74
C LEU A 229 -8.21 13.70 -0.51
N ILE A 230 -8.76 12.51 -0.77
CA ILE A 230 -10.16 12.18 -0.46
C ILE A 230 -10.42 12.34 1.03
N THR A 231 -9.53 11.81 1.86
CA THR A 231 -9.67 11.90 3.33
C THR A 231 -9.65 13.36 3.76
N GLY A 232 -8.74 14.18 3.26
CA GLY A 232 -8.71 15.62 3.57
C GLY A 232 -9.89 16.41 3.00
N GLY A 233 -10.50 15.96 1.90
CA GLY A 233 -11.70 16.58 1.37
C GLY A 233 -12.97 16.22 2.17
N VAL A 234 -13.06 14.99 2.68
CA VAL A 234 -14.19 14.50 3.49
C VAL A 234 -14.08 14.94 4.94
N PHE A 235 -12.87 14.89 5.50
CA PHE A 235 -12.57 15.17 6.90
C PHE A 235 -11.46 16.23 7.00
N PRO A 236 -11.72 17.47 6.56
CA PRO A 236 -10.70 18.50 6.54
C PRO A 236 -10.18 18.78 7.96
N ILE A 237 -8.87 18.93 8.09
CA ILE A 237 -8.23 19.19 9.39
C ILE A 237 -8.62 20.57 9.93
N ASP A 238 -9.22 20.60 11.12
CA ASP A 238 -9.48 21.85 11.86
C ASP A 238 -8.20 22.46 12.45
N LEU A 239 -8.24 23.74 12.81
CA LEU A 239 -7.13 24.45 13.47
C LEU A 239 -7.00 24.11 14.97
N GLY A 240 -8.01 23.46 15.55
CA GLY A 240 -8.19 23.34 16.99
C GLY A 240 -8.40 24.68 17.67
N PHE A 241 -8.32 24.67 18.99
CA PHE A 241 -8.33 25.88 19.80
C PHE A 241 -6.91 26.41 19.98
N LYS A 242 -6.75 27.73 19.90
CA LYS A 242 -5.50 28.39 20.26
C LYS A 242 -5.23 28.15 21.74
N PHE A 243 -3.99 27.76 22.07
CA PHE A 243 -3.63 27.57 23.47
C PHE A 243 -3.50 28.92 24.17
N GLU A 244 -4.21 29.07 25.30
CA GLU A 244 -4.15 30.25 26.16
C GLU A 244 -3.69 29.84 27.57
N PRO A 245 -2.50 30.26 28.04
CA PRO A 245 -1.95 29.82 29.33
C PRO A 245 -2.84 30.14 30.54
N THR A 246 -3.71 31.15 30.42
CA THR A 246 -4.60 31.62 31.49
C THR A 246 -5.95 30.90 31.51
N VAL A 247 -6.24 30.06 30.52
CA VAL A 247 -7.51 29.34 30.39
C VAL A 247 -7.26 27.85 30.69
N PRO A 248 -8.06 27.21 31.57
CA PRO A 248 -7.95 25.78 31.76
C PRO A 248 -8.17 25.04 30.43
N PRO A 249 -7.30 24.09 30.06
CA PRO A 249 -7.40 23.40 28.79
C PRO A 249 -8.72 22.64 28.70
N GLY A 250 -9.31 22.64 27.50
CA GLY A 250 -10.53 21.89 27.22
C GLY A 250 -10.33 20.37 27.29
N VAL A 251 -11.43 19.63 27.08
CA VAL A 251 -11.36 18.18 26.95
C VAL A 251 -10.76 17.82 25.59
N THR A 252 -9.47 17.49 25.58
CA THR A 252 -8.75 17.04 24.38
C THR A 252 -7.91 15.80 24.66
N VAL A 253 -7.52 15.11 23.59
CA VAL A 253 -6.71 13.89 23.62
C VAL A 253 -5.63 13.95 22.55
N PRO A 254 -4.49 13.25 22.74
CA PRO A 254 -3.46 13.17 21.72
C PRO A 254 -3.94 12.49 20.44
N GLU A 255 -3.12 12.55 19.39
CA GLU A 255 -3.33 11.83 18.15
C GLU A 255 -3.40 10.31 18.37
N TRP A 256 -4.14 9.60 17.50
CA TRP A 256 -4.46 8.18 17.67
C TRP A 256 -3.24 7.27 17.85
N TYR A 257 -2.11 7.63 17.25
CA TYR A 257 -0.86 6.88 17.37
C TYR A 257 -0.13 7.10 18.71
N LEU A 258 -0.59 8.04 19.54
CA LEU A 258 -0.08 8.33 20.88
C LEU A 258 -1.07 7.99 21.99
N THR A 259 -2.36 7.85 21.67
CA THR A 259 -3.39 7.60 22.70
C THR A 259 -3.15 6.31 23.49
N GLY A 260 -2.53 5.29 22.89
CA GLY A 260 -2.13 4.08 23.61
C GLY A 260 -1.14 4.35 24.76
N ILE A 261 -0.10 5.15 24.52
CA ILE A 261 0.86 5.58 25.57
C ILE A 261 0.16 6.46 26.60
N TYR A 262 -0.70 7.36 26.13
CA TYR A 262 -1.51 8.20 27.00
C TYR A 262 -2.41 7.37 27.94
N ALA A 263 -2.97 6.25 27.47
CA ALA A 263 -3.75 5.34 28.30
C ALA A 263 -2.92 4.77 29.47
N PHE A 264 -1.69 4.30 29.20
CA PHE A 264 -0.79 3.78 30.24
C PHE A 264 -0.47 4.81 31.32
N MET A 265 -0.36 6.08 30.95
CA MET A 265 -0.08 7.17 31.90
C MET A 265 -1.28 7.55 32.77
N ARG A 266 -2.51 7.18 32.35
CA ARG A 266 -3.75 7.47 33.07
C ARG A 266 -4.17 6.38 34.06
N THR A 267 -3.38 5.29 34.19
CA THR A 267 -3.69 4.19 35.11
C THR A 267 -3.25 4.42 36.56
N GLN A 268 -2.84 5.64 36.93
CA GLN A 268 -2.36 6.03 38.29
C GLN A 268 -1.13 5.27 38.80
N TYR A 269 -0.47 4.50 37.94
CA TYR A 269 0.82 3.88 38.25
C TYR A 269 1.98 4.77 37.83
N ASP A 270 3.18 4.36 38.22
CA ASP A 270 4.40 5.09 37.91
C ASP A 270 4.54 5.33 36.39
N LYS A 271 4.66 6.60 36.00
CA LYS A 271 4.68 7.04 34.60
C LYS A 271 5.88 6.48 33.85
N PHE A 272 7.03 6.33 34.51
CA PHE A 272 8.22 5.77 33.89
C PHE A 272 8.02 4.29 33.58
N VAL A 273 7.46 3.51 34.51
CA VAL A 273 7.17 2.09 34.30
C VAL A 273 6.13 1.89 33.20
N THR A 274 4.98 2.54 33.30
CA THR A 274 3.84 2.25 32.40
C THR A 274 3.94 2.98 31.07
N GLY A 275 4.35 4.25 31.08
CA GLY A 275 4.40 5.10 29.89
C GLY A 275 5.68 4.94 29.06
N LEU A 276 6.79 4.48 29.66
CA LEU A 276 8.07 4.35 28.94
C LEU A 276 8.62 2.92 28.93
N LEU A 277 8.88 2.32 30.10
CA LEU A 277 9.51 1.01 30.17
C LEU A 277 8.68 -0.07 29.50
N TRP A 278 7.36 -0.10 29.73
CA TRP A 278 6.50 -1.12 29.16
C TRP A 278 6.42 -1.06 27.62
N PRO A 279 6.15 0.10 26.99
CA PRO A 279 6.28 0.25 25.54
C PRO A 279 7.68 -0.04 25.02
N LEU A 280 8.74 0.33 25.75
CA LEU A 280 10.12 0.06 25.35
C LEU A 280 10.43 -1.44 25.35
N VAL A 281 9.96 -2.21 26.34
CA VAL A 281 10.09 -3.67 26.36
C VAL A 281 9.39 -4.28 25.15
N PHE A 282 8.21 -3.76 24.77
CA PHE A 282 7.53 -4.20 23.56
C PHE A 282 8.37 -3.91 22.30
N ILE A 283 8.91 -2.70 22.14
CA ILE A 283 9.78 -2.36 21.01
C ILE A 283 11.03 -3.27 20.97
N ILE A 284 11.70 -3.48 22.11
CA ILE A 284 12.86 -4.37 22.23
C ILE A 284 12.49 -5.80 21.81
N SER A 285 11.32 -6.29 22.21
CA SER A 285 10.86 -7.63 21.81
C SER A 285 10.71 -7.77 20.29
N LEU A 286 10.26 -6.71 19.60
CA LEU A 286 10.20 -6.67 18.14
C LEU A 286 11.58 -6.64 17.52
N VAL A 287 12.51 -5.83 18.03
CA VAL A 287 13.92 -5.78 17.56
C VAL A 287 14.56 -7.16 17.68
N LEU A 288 14.28 -7.88 18.76
CA LEU A 288 14.88 -9.19 19.03
C LEU A 288 14.19 -10.35 18.28
N ILE A 289 13.06 -10.13 17.59
CA ILE A 289 12.32 -11.22 16.94
C ILE A 289 13.15 -12.06 15.97
N PRO A 290 14.12 -11.54 15.18
CA PRO A 290 14.91 -12.38 14.28
C PRO A 290 15.77 -13.41 15.03
N PHE A 291 16.10 -13.14 16.31
CA PHE A 291 16.88 -14.03 17.17
C PHE A 291 15.99 -14.96 18.01
N LEU A 292 14.74 -14.55 18.26
CA LEU A 292 13.76 -15.34 19.02
C LEU A 292 13.00 -16.34 18.12
N ASP A 293 12.76 -16.01 16.85
CA ASP A 293 12.07 -16.89 15.90
C ASP A 293 13.00 -18.02 15.39
N ARG A 294 12.96 -19.17 16.07
CA ARG A 294 13.74 -20.37 15.73
C ARG A 294 13.09 -21.30 14.69
N TYR A 295 11.89 -20.98 14.21
CA TYR A 295 11.25 -21.83 13.20
C TYR A 295 12.05 -21.81 11.89
N LYS A 296 12.03 -22.88 11.10
CA LYS A 296 12.77 -22.91 9.81
C LYS A 296 11.98 -22.33 8.65
N LYS A 297 10.64 -22.36 8.74
CA LYS A 297 9.74 -21.88 7.69
C LYS A 297 9.40 -20.40 7.90
N PHE A 298 8.93 -19.77 6.82
CA PHE A 298 8.56 -18.35 6.78
C PHE A 298 7.07 -18.10 7.00
N SER A 299 6.22 -19.04 6.57
CA SER A 299 4.76 -18.93 6.69
C SER A 299 4.32 -18.72 8.13
N TRP A 300 3.38 -17.80 8.36
CA TRP A 300 2.81 -17.54 9.69
C TRP A 300 2.19 -18.80 10.33
N ARG A 301 1.63 -19.71 9.52
CA ARG A 301 1.01 -20.96 10.00
C ARG A 301 2.02 -21.92 10.60
N ASP A 302 3.24 -21.89 10.09
CA ASP A 302 4.34 -22.74 10.54
C ASP A 302 5.12 -22.14 11.71
N ARG A 303 4.67 -20.99 12.24
CA ARG A 303 5.32 -20.23 13.33
C ARG A 303 4.30 -19.83 14.41
N PRO A 304 3.55 -20.78 14.99
CA PRO A 304 2.36 -20.48 15.78
C PRO A 304 2.63 -19.55 16.98
N MET A 305 3.74 -19.74 17.71
CA MET A 305 4.08 -18.90 18.87
C MET A 305 4.38 -17.45 18.48
N VAL A 306 5.16 -17.28 17.40
CA VAL A 306 5.53 -15.95 16.87
C VAL A 306 4.30 -15.26 16.30
N THR A 307 3.48 -15.97 15.53
CA THR A 307 2.23 -15.43 15.00
C THR A 307 1.29 -15.03 16.14
N ALA A 308 1.17 -15.84 17.19
CA ALA A 308 0.33 -15.55 18.34
C ALA A 308 0.79 -14.28 19.06
N PHE A 309 2.09 -14.13 19.29
CA PHE A 309 2.66 -12.89 19.83
C PHE A 309 2.31 -11.67 18.96
N GLY A 310 2.45 -11.79 17.63
CA GLY A 310 2.10 -10.72 16.70
C GLY A 310 0.61 -10.34 16.77
N ILE A 311 -0.29 -11.31 16.74
CA ILE A 311 -1.75 -11.09 16.82
C ILE A 311 -2.15 -10.50 18.18
N THR A 312 -1.62 -11.04 19.27
CA THR A 312 -1.86 -10.49 20.62
C THR A 312 -1.35 -9.06 20.73
N SER A 313 -0.15 -8.75 20.23
CA SER A 313 0.37 -7.38 20.28
C SER A 313 -0.48 -6.39 19.49
N LEU A 314 -0.96 -6.78 18.30
CA LEU A 314 -1.82 -5.93 17.49
C LEU A 314 -3.16 -5.68 18.19
N ALA A 315 -3.75 -6.72 18.80
CA ALA A 315 -4.97 -6.59 19.59
C ALA A 315 -4.76 -5.67 20.81
N GLN A 316 -3.64 -5.80 21.52
CA GLN A 316 -3.30 -4.95 22.65
C GLN A 316 -3.09 -3.49 22.22
N ILE A 317 -2.43 -3.22 21.09
CA ILE A 317 -2.29 -1.87 20.54
C ILE A 317 -3.66 -1.27 20.24
N MET A 318 -4.55 -2.02 19.56
CA MET A 318 -5.89 -1.53 19.23
C MET A 318 -6.71 -1.21 20.49
N VAL A 319 -6.68 -2.10 21.49
CA VAL A 319 -7.44 -1.91 22.73
C VAL A 319 -6.87 -0.76 23.55
N THR A 320 -5.54 -0.66 23.72
CA THR A 320 -4.92 0.47 24.44
C THR A 320 -5.16 1.80 23.74
N THR A 321 -5.12 1.84 22.41
CA THR A 321 -5.47 3.01 21.60
C THR A 321 -6.91 3.46 21.87
N TYR A 322 -7.86 2.51 21.89
CA TYR A 322 -9.26 2.80 22.21
C TYR A 322 -9.44 3.34 23.64
N TRP A 323 -8.82 2.70 24.64
CA TRP A 323 -8.82 3.19 26.02
C TRP A 323 -8.20 4.58 26.14
N GLY A 324 -7.22 4.90 25.30
CA GLY A 324 -6.60 6.21 25.22
C GLY A 324 -7.58 7.33 24.85
N PHE A 325 -8.63 7.04 24.08
CA PHE A 325 -9.72 7.96 23.78
C PHE A 325 -10.81 8.02 24.85
N TYR A 326 -10.87 7.04 25.75
CA TYR A 326 -11.93 6.95 26.74
C TYR A 326 -11.78 8.03 27.83
N ILE A 327 -12.88 8.76 28.06
CA ILE A 327 -13.06 9.74 29.13
C ILE A 327 -14.44 9.45 29.75
N SER A 328 -14.54 9.44 31.08
CA SER A 328 -15.82 9.19 31.75
C SER A 328 -16.90 10.18 31.29
N PRO A 329 -18.10 9.72 30.92
CA PRO A 329 -19.20 10.60 30.52
C PRO A 329 -19.84 11.33 31.70
N ASP A 330 -19.55 10.92 32.94
CA ASP A 330 -20.07 11.55 34.14
C ASP A 330 -19.44 12.94 34.33
N VAL A 331 -20.19 13.98 33.99
CA VAL A 331 -19.77 15.38 34.11
C VAL A 331 -19.92 15.93 35.53
N SER A 332 -20.48 15.16 36.47
CA SER A 332 -20.61 15.57 37.87
C SER A 332 -19.28 15.52 38.63
N ILE A 333 -18.34 14.70 38.16
CA ILE A 333 -16.99 14.57 38.71
C ILE A 333 -15.98 15.45 37.96
N PRO A 334 -14.91 15.94 38.64
CA PRO A 334 -13.88 16.76 38.00
C PRO A 334 -13.20 16.07 36.81
N LEU A 335 -12.79 16.84 35.79
CA LEU A 335 -12.13 16.30 34.59
C LEU A 335 -10.90 15.43 34.91
N VAL A 336 -10.11 15.82 35.92
CA VAL A 336 -8.92 15.06 36.34
C VAL A 336 -9.28 13.64 36.77
N GLU A 337 -10.41 13.45 37.46
CA GLU A 337 -10.91 12.13 37.86
C GLU A 337 -11.52 11.37 36.68
N ARG A 338 -12.22 12.08 35.78
CA ARG A 338 -12.80 11.49 34.56
C ARG A 338 -11.76 10.94 33.59
N LEU A 339 -10.54 11.46 33.66
CA LEU A 339 -9.39 11.01 32.88
C LEU A 339 -8.74 9.76 33.48
N VAL A 340 -9.00 9.40 34.73
CA VAL A 340 -8.39 8.21 35.33
C VAL A 340 -8.93 6.94 34.65
N ILE A 341 -8.02 6.04 34.28
CA ILE A 341 -8.36 4.70 33.82
C ILE A 341 -8.16 3.74 34.99
N ASP A 342 -9.17 2.93 35.29
CA ASP A 342 -9.05 1.89 36.31
C ASP A 342 -7.95 0.88 35.92
N PRO A 343 -6.85 0.78 36.70
CA PRO A 343 -5.75 -0.10 36.37
C PRO A 343 -6.16 -1.59 36.37
N ILE A 344 -7.07 -2.01 37.25
CA ILE A 344 -7.47 -3.42 37.35
C ILE A 344 -8.16 -3.84 36.06
N PHE A 345 -9.10 -3.04 35.56
CA PHE A 345 -9.78 -3.33 34.30
C PHE A 345 -8.84 -3.22 33.10
N PHE A 346 -7.98 -2.19 33.06
CA PHE A 346 -7.06 -1.97 31.95
C PHE A 346 -6.03 -3.11 31.81
N TYR A 347 -5.28 -3.40 32.88
CA TYR A 347 -4.27 -4.46 32.86
C TYR A 347 -4.89 -5.86 32.86
N GLY A 348 -6.06 -6.04 33.50
CA GLY A 348 -6.84 -7.27 33.41
C GLY A 348 -7.25 -7.59 31.98
N THR A 349 -7.71 -6.59 31.22
CA THR A 349 -8.03 -6.74 29.79
C THR A 349 -6.77 -7.09 28.99
N MET A 350 -5.66 -6.38 29.21
CA MET A 350 -4.39 -6.67 28.53
C MET A 350 -3.90 -8.10 28.78
N LEU A 351 -4.00 -8.58 30.02
CA LEU A 351 -3.61 -9.93 30.41
C LEU A 351 -4.54 -10.97 29.78
N LEU A 352 -5.85 -10.72 29.74
CA LEU A 352 -6.84 -11.61 29.13
C LEU A 352 -6.65 -11.75 27.61
N LEU A 353 -6.21 -10.69 26.93
CA LEU A 353 -5.91 -10.74 25.50
C LEU A 353 -4.75 -11.68 25.15
N VAL A 354 -3.89 -12.04 26.12
CA VAL A 354 -2.79 -13.00 25.88
C VAL A 354 -3.33 -14.41 25.60
N PRO A 355 -4.00 -15.12 26.53
CA PRO A 355 -4.55 -16.44 26.24
C PRO A 355 -5.58 -16.41 25.11
N LEU A 356 -6.39 -15.34 24.97
CA LEU A 356 -7.33 -15.20 23.86
C LEU A 356 -6.62 -15.10 22.51
N GLY A 357 -5.60 -14.26 22.39
CA GLY A 357 -4.86 -14.10 21.13
C GLY A 357 -4.09 -15.36 20.74
N PHE A 358 -3.53 -16.08 21.73
CA PHE A 358 -2.92 -17.39 21.51
C PHE A 358 -3.97 -18.42 21.07
N GLY A 359 -5.06 -18.58 21.82
CA GLY A 359 -6.13 -19.51 21.49
C GLY A 359 -6.73 -19.25 20.09
N PHE A 360 -7.03 -17.99 19.80
CA PHE A 360 -7.50 -17.54 18.49
C PHE A 360 -6.50 -17.89 17.37
N THR A 361 -5.20 -17.64 17.59
CA THR A 361 -4.17 -17.95 16.59
C THR A 361 -4.09 -19.45 16.30
N TYR A 362 -4.04 -20.30 17.33
CA TYR A 362 -3.99 -21.75 17.14
C TYR A 362 -5.27 -22.27 16.47
N MET A 363 -6.43 -21.72 16.82
CA MET A 363 -7.70 -22.01 16.13
C MET A 363 -7.64 -21.64 14.65
N MET A 364 -7.19 -20.42 14.33
CA MET A 364 -7.09 -19.94 12.95
C MET A 364 -6.07 -20.74 12.12
N ILE A 365 -4.94 -21.14 12.71
CA ILE A 365 -3.97 -22.02 12.05
C ILE A 365 -4.61 -23.39 11.75
N LYS A 366 -5.32 -23.97 12.72
CA LYS A 366 -6.04 -25.23 12.52
C LYS A 366 -7.05 -25.13 11.38
N LEU A 367 -7.89 -24.09 11.39
CA LEU A 367 -8.89 -23.83 10.35
C LEU A 367 -8.25 -23.60 8.98
N ALA A 368 -7.14 -22.86 8.93
CA ALA A 368 -6.43 -22.59 7.69
C ALA A 368 -5.79 -23.85 7.09
N ASN A 369 -5.22 -24.72 7.92
CA ASN A 369 -4.64 -26.00 7.48
C ASN A 369 -5.73 -26.98 7.02
N GLU A 370 -6.86 -27.03 7.74
CA GLU A 370 -8.06 -27.79 7.36
C GLU A 370 -8.61 -27.32 6.01
N ALA A 371 -8.76 -26.00 5.82
CA ALA A 371 -9.21 -25.40 4.57
C ALA A 371 -8.24 -25.70 3.42
N GLU A 372 -6.93 -25.63 3.66
CA GLU A 372 -5.93 -25.99 2.65
C GLU A 372 -6.03 -27.47 2.26
N ARG A 373 -6.17 -28.38 3.23
CA ARG A 373 -6.38 -29.82 2.97
C ARG A 373 -7.64 -30.05 2.15
N LYS A 374 -8.77 -29.45 2.54
CA LYS A 374 -10.04 -29.54 1.80
C LYS A 374 -9.90 -28.97 0.39
N SER A 375 -9.19 -27.84 0.22
CA SER A 375 -8.94 -27.24 -1.09
C SER A 375 -8.09 -28.14 -1.99
N LYS A 376 -7.08 -28.85 -1.45
CA LYS A 376 -6.26 -29.80 -2.21
C LYS A 376 -7.08 -30.99 -2.68
N LEU A 377 -7.95 -31.53 -1.81
CA LEU A 377 -8.88 -32.62 -2.14
C LEU A 377 -9.94 -32.16 -3.17
N ALA A 378 -10.49 -30.96 -3.00
CA ALA A 378 -11.44 -30.38 -3.95
C ALA A 378 -10.77 -30.08 -5.30
N LYS A 379 -9.52 -29.62 -5.33
CA LYS A 379 -8.78 -29.36 -6.57
C LYS A 379 -8.48 -30.65 -7.34
N SER A 380 -8.28 -31.77 -6.66
CA SER A 380 -8.18 -33.08 -7.33
C SER A 380 -9.51 -33.57 -7.90
N ALA A 381 -10.66 -33.06 -7.42
CA ALA A 381 -11.99 -33.52 -7.81
C ALA A 381 -12.83 -32.49 -8.61
N GLY A 382 -12.40 -31.23 -8.69
CA GLY A 382 -13.16 -30.11 -9.24
C GLY A 382 -12.69 -29.65 -10.62
N PRO A 383 -13.49 -28.81 -11.31
CA PRO A 383 -13.14 -28.28 -12.63
C PRO A 383 -11.84 -27.46 -12.57
N GLN A 384 -10.88 -27.83 -13.42
CA GLN A 384 -9.52 -27.25 -13.48
C GLN A 384 -9.49 -25.80 -14.00
N LYS A 385 -10.58 -25.32 -14.61
CA LYS A 385 -10.70 -23.95 -15.13
C LYS A 385 -11.44 -23.08 -14.14
N VAL A 386 -10.69 -22.26 -13.41
CA VAL A 386 -11.26 -21.14 -12.66
C VAL A 386 -11.78 -20.11 -13.66
N ALA A 387 -13.03 -19.68 -13.52
CA ALA A 387 -13.56 -18.60 -14.33
C ALA A 387 -12.68 -17.36 -14.13
N THR A 388 -12.00 -16.93 -15.19
CA THR A 388 -11.23 -15.69 -15.19
C THR A 388 -12.10 -14.64 -15.86
N ILE A 389 -12.18 -13.44 -15.27
CA ILE A 389 -12.80 -12.31 -15.94
C ILE A 389 -11.89 -11.98 -17.12
N ASN A 390 -12.35 -12.33 -18.32
CA ASN A 390 -11.64 -12.04 -19.55
C ASN A 390 -12.42 -10.95 -20.29
N LEU A 391 -11.94 -9.72 -20.20
CA LEU A 391 -12.57 -8.59 -20.89
C LEU A 391 -12.15 -8.62 -22.36
N SER A 392 -13.11 -8.50 -23.28
CA SER A 392 -12.79 -8.36 -24.70
C SER A 392 -12.15 -7.00 -24.98
N ASP A 393 -11.32 -6.92 -26.03
CA ASP A 393 -10.65 -5.67 -26.42
C ASP A 393 -11.62 -4.50 -26.62
N LYS A 394 -12.82 -4.79 -27.16
CA LYS A 394 -13.89 -3.79 -27.32
C LYS A 394 -14.35 -3.22 -25.99
N TRP A 395 -14.56 -4.07 -24.98
CA TRP A 395 -14.96 -3.63 -23.64
C TRP A 395 -13.85 -2.87 -22.92
N ILE A 396 -12.60 -3.31 -23.08
CA ILE A 396 -11.43 -2.60 -22.54
C ILE A 396 -11.34 -1.19 -23.12
N ASN A 397 -11.45 -1.06 -24.45
CA ASN A 397 -11.40 0.24 -25.12
C ASN A 397 -12.55 1.16 -24.67
N TRP A 398 -13.78 0.64 -24.60
CA TRP A 398 -14.92 1.42 -24.07
C TRP A 398 -14.72 1.87 -22.63
N LEU A 399 -14.17 1.00 -21.78
CA LEU A 399 -13.87 1.33 -20.39
C LEU A 399 -12.80 2.42 -20.28
N LEU A 400 -11.74 2.35 -21.09
CA LEU A 400 -10.70 3.39 -21.14
C LEU A 400 -11.27 4.73 -21.63
N VAL A 401 -12.11 4.74 -22.68
CA VAL A 401 -12.77 5.96 -23.17
C VAL A 401 -13.71 6.54 -22.11
N ALA A 402 -14.50 5.69 -21.43
CA ALA A 402 -15.39 6.13 -20.36
C ALA A 402 -14.62 6.74 -19.17
N LEU A 403 -13.53 6.11 -18.75
CA LEU A 403 -12.67 6.64 -17.68
C LEU A 403 -11.99 7.94 -18.09
N LEU A 404 -11.58 8.08 -19.36
CA LEU A 404 -11.01 9.33 -19.87
C LEU A 404 -12.05 10.46 -19.90
N ALA A 405 -13.26 10.18 -20.37
CA ALA A 405 -14.36 11.16 -20.35
C ALA A 405 -14.71 11.56 -18.90
N PHE A 406 -14.75 10.59 -17.98
CA PHE A 406 -14.97 10.84 -16.56
C PHE A 406 -13.82 11.67 -15.96
N GLN A 407 -12.57 11.45 -16.37
CA GLN A 407 -11.42 12.26 -15.97
C GLN A 407 -11.60 13.72 -16.38
N VAL A 408 -12.03 13.99 -17.62
CA VAL A 408 -12.31 15.36 -18.10
C VAL A 408 -13.40 16.01 -17.26
N PHE A 409 -14.51 15.30 -17.03
CA PHE A 409 -15.59 15.77 -16.16
C PHE A 409 -15.08 16.12 -14.75
N LEU A 410 -14.31 15.24 -14.12
CA LEU A 410 -13.77 15.47 -12.78
C LEU A 410 -12.83 16.67 -12.72
N ASN A 411 -11.98 16.88 -13.74
CA ASN A 411 -11.09 18.06 -13.80
C ASN A 411 -11.90 19.35 -13.89
N ILE A 412 -12.94 19.39 -14.72
CA ILE A 412 -13.85 20.54 -14.82
C ILE A 412 -14.56 20.76 -13.47
N ALA A 413 -15.05 19.71 -12.83
CA ALA A 413 -15.73 19.79 -11.54
C ALA A 413 -14.79 20.29 -10.42
N ALA A 414 -13.55 19.78 -10.36
CA ALA A 414 -12.54 20.21 -9.39
C ALA A 414 -12.17 21.69 -9.59
N TYR A 415 -11.97 22.10 -10.85
CA TYR A 415 -11.69 23.49 -11.19
C TYR A 415 -12.84 24.43 -10.80
N ASN A 416 -14.08 24.05 -11.11
CA ASN A 416 -15.26 24.82 -10.71
C ASN A 416 -15.39 24.91 -9.18
N ALA A 417 -15.17 23.80 -8.47
CA ALA A 417 -15.20 23.79 -7.00
C ALA A 417 -14.15 24.74 -6.39
N ALA A 418 -12.95 24.80 -6.98
CA ALA A 418 -11.91 25.73 -6.57
C ALA A 418 -12.32 27.19 -6.82
N LEU A 419 -12.90 27.51 -7.99
CA LEU A 419 -13.38 28.86 -8.31
C LEU A 419 -14.52 29.33 -7.41
N THR A 420 -15.40 28.42 -6.99
CA THR A 420 -16.51 28.74 -6.08
C THR A 420 -16.10 28.75 -4.60
N GLY A 421 -14.81 28.58 -4.29
CA GLY A 421 -14.30 28.57 -2.92
C GLY A 421 -14.61 27.31 -2.12
N MET A 422 -15.12 26.24 -2.74
CA MET A 422 -15.37 24.94 -2.10
C MET A 422 -14.06 24.15 -1.96
N LYS A 423 -13.15 24.64 -1.11
CA LYS A 423 -11.78 24.12 -0.95
C LYS A 423 -11.75 22.60 -0.65
N ASN A 424 -12.63 22.12 0.22
CA ASN A 424 -12.72 20.70 0.59
C ASN A 424 -13.26 19.82 -0.54
N VAL A 425 -14.27 20.30 -1.29
CA VAL A 425 -14.81 19.58 -2.46
C VAL A 425 -13.79 19.53 -3.60
N SER A 426 -13.08 20.63 -3.84
CA SER A 426 -11.94 20.65 -4.78
C SER A 426 -10.91 19.58 -4.41
N LEU A 427 -10.47 19.55 -3.15
CA LEU A 427 -9.51 18.57 -2.65
C LEU A 427 -10.01 17.12 -2.82
N PHE A 428 -11.27 16.86 -2.46
CA PHE A 428 -11.93 15.57 -2.64
C PHE A 428 -11.93 15.11 -4.11
N LEU A 429 -12.32 16.00 -5.03
CA LEU A 429 -12.36 15.70 -6.46
C LEU A 429 -10.97 15.45 -7.04
N ILE A 430 -9.94 16.20 -6.63
CA ILE A 430 -8.55 15.92 -7.01
C ILE A 430 -8.13 14.52 -6.54
N GLY A 431 -8.56 14.10 -5.35
CA GLY A 431 -8.31 12.74 -4.89
C GLY A 431 -8.98 11.66 -5.77
N ILE A 432 -10.24 11.88 -6.18
CA ILE A 432 -10.93 10.98 -7.12
C ILE A 432 -10.22 10.94 -8.49
N ILE A 433 -9.75 12.09 -9.00
CA ILE A 433 -8.97 12.20 -10.24
C ILE A 433 -7.76 11.24 -10.19
N LEU A 434 -7.05 11.17 -9.05
CA LEU A 434 -5.92 10.25 -8.90
C LEU A 434 -6.34 8.78 -8.85
N LEU A 435 -7.46 8.45 -8.18
CA LEU A 435 -7.98 7.08 -8.15
C LEU A 435 -8.45 6.60 -9.53
N VAL A 436 -9.15 7.45 -10.28
CA VAL A 436 -9.60 7.16 -11.64
C VAL A 436 -8.41 6.98 -12.57
N PHE A 437 -7.37 7.81 -12.42
CA PHE A 437 -6.13 7.65 -13.17
C PHE A 437 -5.41 6.33 -12.82
N ALA A 438 -5.36 5.95 -11.55
CA ALA A 438 -4.82 4.66 -11.12
C ALA A 438 -5.60 3.49 -11.74
N ALA A 439 -6.93 3.55 -11.75
CA ALA A 439 -7.80 2.54 -12.36
C ALA A 439 -7.59 2.46 -13.89
N PHE A 440 -7.55 3.61 -14.57
CA PHE A 440 -7.27 3.70 -16.00
C PHE A 440 -5.94 3.03 -16.36
N PHE A 441 -4.87 3.35 -15.64
CA PHE A 441 -3.55 2.78 -15.91
C PHE A 441 -3.51 1.28 -15.61
N HIS A 442 -4.25 0.82 -14.60
CA HIS A 442 -4.36 -0.60 -14.28
C HIS A 442 -5.05 -1.39 -15.40
N ILE A 443 -6.16 -0.88 -15.94
CA ILE A 443 -6.88 -1.47 -17.07
C ILE A 443 -6.00 -1.45 -18.33
N TYR A 444 -5.30 -0.34 -18.57
CA TYR A 444 -4.38 -0.21 -19.70
C TYR A 444 -3.25 -1.26 -19.65
N ARG A 445 -2.64 -1.46 -18.48
CA ARG A 445 -1.62 -2.52 -18.28
C ARG A 445 -2.18 -3.91 -18.51
N TYR A 446 -3.41 -4.17 -18.04
CA TYR A 446 -4.08 -5.44 -18.29
C TYR A 446 -4.29 -5.68 -19.79
N ALA A 447 -4.71 -4.66 -20.54
CA ALA A 447 -4.85 -4.72 -22.00
C ALA A 447 -3.53 -5.08 -22.70
N LEU A 448 -2.43 -4.40 -22.34
CA LEU A 448 -1.10 -4.68 -22.89
C LEU A 448 -0.62 -6.10 -22.59
N ALA A 449 -0.95 -6.62 -21.40
CA ALA A 449 -0.60 -7.98 -21.02
C ALA A 449 -1.35 -9.03 -21.86
N GLN A 450 -2.60 -8.76 -22.26
CA GLN A 450 -3.35 -9.64 -23.17
C GLN A 450 -2.73 -9.67 -24.57
N GLN A 451 -2.36 -8.51 -25.12
CA GLN A 451 -1.73 -8.43 -26.45
C GLN A 451 -0.42 -9.23 -26.55
N LYS A 452 0.42 -9.21 -25.51
CA LYS A 452 1.69 -9.98 -25.50
C LYS A 452 1.50 -11.50 -25.50
N ASN A 453 0.32 -11.99 -25.11
CA ASN A 453 -0.02 -13.41 -25.12
C ASN A 453 -0.85 -13.81 -26.36
N ALA A 454 -1.09 -12.89 -27.30
CA ALA A 454 -1.80 -13.22 -28.54
C ALA A 454 -0.93 -14.17 -29.40
N PRO A 455 -1.52 -15.23 -29.99
CA PRO A 455 -0.78 -16.11 -30.89
C PRO A 455 -0.23 -15.31 -32.08
N PRO A 456 0.93 -15.71 -32.66
CA PRO A 456 1.47 -15.05 -33.83
C PRO A 456 0.42 -14.98 -34.95
N PRO A 457 0.40 -13.91 -35.76
CA PRO A 457 -0.45 -13.90 -36.94
C PRO A 457 -0.16 -15.13 -37.78
N ALA A 458 -1.21 -15.75 -38.32
CA ALA A 458 -1.06 -16.91 -39.19
C ALA A 458 -0.06 -16.56 -40.30
N PRO A 459 0.90 -17.45 -40.64
CA PRO A 459 1.83 -17.18 -41.72
C PRO A 459 1.02 -16.82 -42.96
N VAL A 460 1.33 -15.66 -43.55
CA VAL A 460 0.76 -15.25 -44.83
C VAL A 460 1.08 -16.37 -45.80
N LYS A 461 0.05 -17.09 -46.29
CA LYS A 461 0.22 -17.95 -47.45
C LYS A 461 0.63 -17.03 -48.59
N ILE A 462 1.92 -17.04 -48.93
CA ILE A 462 2.35 -16.57 -50.23
C ILE A 462 1.78 -17.62 -51.18
N GLU A 463 0.69 -17.30 -51.87
CA GLU A 463 0.33 -18.03 -53.09
C GLU A 463 1.50 -17.78 -54.05
N GLU A 464 2.36 -18.79 -54.19
CA GLU A 464 3.22 -18.86 -55.36
C GLU A 464 2.28 -19.01 -56.55
N ASP A 465 2.18 -17.95 -57.37
CA ASP A 465 1.61 -18.02 -58.71
C ASP A 465 2.46 -19.01 -59.52
N LEU A 466 2.07 -20.29 -59.47
CA LEU A 466 2.57 -21.30 -60.39
C LEU A 466 1.93 -21.01 -61.76
N PRO A 467 2.72 -20.83 -62.83
CA PRO A 467 2.18 -20.50 -64.14
C PRO A 467 1.28 -21.62 -64.67
N GLU A 468 0.12 -21.24 -65.21
CA GLU A 468 -0.86 -22.14 -65.83
C GLU A 468 -0.21 -22.99 -66.93
N LEU A 469 -0.37 -24.32 -66.82
CA LEU A 469 0.02 -25.26 -67.86
C LEU A 469 -0.95 -25.14 -69.04
N SER A 470 -0.45 -24.66 -70.19
CA SER A 470 -1.19 -24.57 -71.44
C SER A 470 -1.55 -25.96 -72.01
N GLU A 471 -2.79 -26.12 -72.45
CA GLU A 471 -3.32 -27.31 -73.11
C GLU A 471 -2.64 -27.62 -74.47
N SER A 472 -2.30 -28.90 -74.64
CA SER A 472 -2.34 -29.78 -75.84
C SER A 472 -2.01 -29.28 -77.26
N GLU A 473 -1.09 -30.05 -77.89
CA GLU A 473 -0.97 -30.41 -79.32
C GLU A 473 -0.49 -29.40 -80.37
N ALA A 474 0.71 -29.65 -80.94
CA ALA A 474 0.88 -30.13 -82.32
C ALA A 474 2.36 -30.47 -82.61
N THR A 475 2.57 -31.63 -83.24
CA THR A 475 3.83 -32.22 -83.70
C THR A 475 4.62 -31.32 -84.67
N PRO A 476 5.96 -31.47 -84.74
CA PRO A 476 6.50 -32.22 -85.86
C PRO A 476 7.67 -33.16 -85.53
N GLU A 477 7.81 -34.08 -86.48
CA GLU A 477 8.70 -35.21 -86.63
C GLU A 477 10.16 -34.80 -86.92
N ILE A 478 11.09 -35.76 -86.77
CA ILE A 478 12.39 -35.93 -87.48
C ILE A 478 13.70 -35.84 -86.66
N THR A 479 14.27 -37.04 -86.48
CA THR A 479 15.68 -37.51 -86.48
C THR A 479 16.65 -37.30 -85.33
N GLY A 480 17.38 -38.39 -85.05
CA GLY A 480 18.80 -38.37 -84.69
C GLY A 480 19.07 -38.92 -83.29
N ASP A 481 19.09 -40.24 -83.11
CA ASP A 481 20.33 -41.02 -82.95
C ASP A 481 21.18 -40.64 -81.72
N VAL A 482 21.22 -41.55 -80.73
CA VAL A 482 22.45 -42.23 -80.24
C VAL A 482 22.33 -42.61 -78.74
N ILE A 483 22.27 -43.94 -78.51
CA ILE A 483 23.07 -44.78 -77.58
C ILE A 483 23.55 -44.07 -76.27
N SER A 484 23.41 -44.58 -75.05
CA SER A 484 23.63 -45.95 -74.58
C SER A 484 23.24 -46.07 -73.11
N GLU A 485 22.67 -47.23 -72.74
CA GLU A 485 23.15 -48.12 -71.67
C GLU A 485 23.46 -47.51 -70.29
N THR A 486 23.10 -48.08 -69.14
CA THR A 486 22.72 -49.43 -68.72
C THR A 486 22.33 -49.27 -67.25
N SER A 487 21.16 -49.78 -66.85
CA SER A 487 20.95 -51.08 -66.22
C SER A 487 21.11 -51.13 -64.69
N LYS A 488 20.14 -51.86 -64.10
CA LYS A 488 20.19 -52.66 -62.86
C LYS A 488 19.63 -52.00 -61.57
N LEU A 489 18.30 -52.07 -61.38
CA LEU A 489 17.54 -53.20 -60.80
C LEU A 489 18.34 -54.20 -59.92
N PRO A 490 17.74 -54.98 -58.99
CA PRO A 490 16.35 -54.95 -58.48
C PRO A 490 16.15 -55.47 -57.02
N ASP A 491 14.85 -55.63 -56.66
CA ASP A 491 14.22 -56.70 -55.86
C ASP A 491 14.43 -56.75 -54.34
N GLY A 492 13.43 -57.09 -53.51
CA GLY A 492 12.08 -57.61 -53.76
C GLY A 492 11.19 -57.37 -52.52
N ALA A 493 9.87 -57.19 -52.69
CA ALA A 493 8.83 -58.24 -52.63
C ALA A 493 8.49 -58.61 -51.16
N SER A 494 7.24 -58.68 -50.69
CA SER A 494 5.94 -58.95 -51.32
C SER A 494 4.79 -58.75 -50.30
N GLU A 495 3.61 -58.32 -50.81
CA GLU A 495 2.22 -58.76 -50.50
C GLU A 495 1.68 -58.68 -49.04
N GLU A 496 0.44 -58.31 -48.68
CA GLU A 496 -0.87 -58.26 -49.35
C GLU A 496 -1.87 -57.38 -48.51
N LYS A 497 -3.01 -57.00 -49.13
CA LYS A 497 -4.15 -56.11 -48.74
C LYS A 497 -5.18 -56.75 -47.73
N PRO A 498 -6.42 -56.23 -47.47
CA PRO A 498 -6.99 -54.86 -47.23
C PRO A 498 -8.08 -54.80 -46.09
N GLN A 499 -8.63 -53.61 -45.75
CA GLN A 499 -10.08 -53.30 -45.41
C GLN A 499 -10.22 -51.84 -44.90
N GLU A 500 -10.80 -50.88 -45.65
CA GLU A 500 -12.20 -50.35 -45.61
C GLU A 500 -12.73 -50.00 -44.19
N LEU A 501 -13.39 -48.87 -43.85
CA LEU A 501 -14.10 -47.77 -44.52
C LEU A 501 -14.27 -46.60 -43.50
N ALA A 502 -14.33 -45.34 -43.96
CA ALA A 502 -14.68 -44.14 -43.18
C ALA A 502 -16.21 -44.08 -42.87
N PRO A 503 -16.74 -43.16 -42.01
CA PRO A 503 -16.97 -41.77 -42.47
C PRO A 503 -17.01 -40.62 -41.41
N THR A 504 -16.71 -39.44 -41.95
CA THR A 504 -17.10 -38.03 -41.69
C THR A 504 -17.93 -37.55 -40.48
N VAL A 505 -17.50 -36.39 -39.99
CA VAL A 505 -18.07 -35.49 -38.94
C VAL A 505 -19.09 -34.49 -39.52
N PRO A 506 -20.12 -34.05 -38.77
CA PRO A 506 -20.83 -32.80 -39.03
C PRO A 506 -20.69 -31.75 -37.89
N THR A 507 -20.59 -30.48 -38.30
CA THR A 507 -20.59 -29.25 -37.49
C THR A 507 -22.03 -28.77 -37.22
N PRO A 508 -22.36 -28.18 -36.04
CA PRO A 508 -23.60 -27.44 -35.87
C PRO A 508 -23.41 -25.92 -35.85
N THR A 509 -24.20 -25.24 -36.67
CA THR A 509 -24.53 -23.80 -36.62
C THR A 509 -25.78 -23.59 -35.76
N THR A 510 -25.76 -22.63 -34.84
CA THR A 510 -26.94 -22.25 -34.04
C THR A 510 -27.51 -20.92 -34.52
N LYS A 511 -28.78 -20.92 -34.95
CA LYS A 511 -29.65 -19.73 -35.07
C LYS A 511 -30.58 -19.68 -33.86
N ALA A 512 -30.88 -18.46 -33.40
CA ALA A 512 -31.85 -18.16 -32.36
C ALA A 512 -33.28 -18.15 -32.94
N ASP A 513 -34.26 -18.58 -32.15
CA ASP A 513 -35.63 -18.09 -32.27
C ASP A 513 -36.37 -18.13 -30.92
N LEU A 514 -37.16 -17.07 -30.72
CA LEU A 514 -38.09 -16.83 -29.62
C LEU A 514 -39.36 -17.65 -29.85
N ASN A 515 -39.94 -18.23 -28.78
CA ASN A 515 -41.37 -18.15 -28.48
C ASN A 515 -41.72 -18.89 -27.18
N ALA A 516 -42.63 -18.27 -26.44
CA ALA A 516 -43.24 -18.77 -25.20
C ALA A 516 -44.34 -19.80 -25.50
N GLU A 517 -44.54 -20.76 -24.59
CA GLU A 517 -45.85 -21.05 -23.96
C GLU A 517 -45.78 -22.26 -22.99
N THR A 518 -46.24 -21.99 -21.76
CA THR A 518 -46.94 -22.83 -20.78
C THR A 518 -46.86 -24.37 -20.80
N SER A 519 -46.38 -24.95 -19.69
CA SER A 519 -47.05 -26.12 -19.08
C SER A 519 -46.78 -26.19 -17.57
N ASN A 520 -47.86 -26.23 -16.79
CA ASN A 520 -47.90 -26.44 -15.34
C ASN A 520 -47.39 -27.82 -14.94
N ASP A 521 -46.61 -27.90 -13.85
CA ASP A 521 -46.76 -28.97 -12.86
C ASP A 521 -46.28 -28.49 -11.47
N PRO A 522 -47.12 -28.48 -10.43
CA PRO A 522 -46.79 -27.94 -9.11
C PRO A 522 -46.41 -29.07 -8.14
N ASN A 523 -45.16 -29.11 -7.67
CA ASN A 523 -44.89 -29.68 -6.34
C ASN A 523 -43.47 -29.43 -5.84
N LEU A 524 -43.40 -29.27 -4.50
CA LEU A 524 -42.21 -29.17 -3.62
C LEU A 524 -41.57 -27.77 -3.61
N GLY A 525 -41.76 -26.92 -2.60
CA GLY A 525 -42.01 -27.20 -1.20
C GLY A 525 -41.00 -26.40 -0.38
N SER A 526 -41.26 -25.11 -0.24
CA SER A 526 -40.51 -24.19 0.62
C SER A 526 -41.16 -24.11 2.00
N GLN A 527 -40.39 -24.38 3.06
CA GLN A 527 -40.51 -23.91 4.45
C GLN A 527 -39.44 -24.73 5.20
N ASP A 528 -38.47 -24.12 5.87
CA ASP A 528 -38.66 -23.38 7.11
C ASP A 528 -37.38 -22.62 7.47
N LEU A 529 -37.55 -21.55 8.25
CA LEU A 529 -36.79 -21.20 9.46
C LEU A 529 -36.77 -19.67 9.66
N THR A 530 -37.82 -19.19 10.34
CA THR A 530 -37.75 -17.97 11.14
C THR A 530 -38.08 -18.27 12.59
N LYS A 531 -37.14 -17.91 13.47
CA LYS A 531 -37.31 -17.36 14.84
C LYS A 531 -37.66 -18.32 16.00
N PRO A 532 -37.42 -17.93 17.27
CA PRO A 532 -37.04 -16.59 17.80
C PRO A 532 -35.55 -16.33 17.93
#